data_AF-A0A542ZTU5-F1
#
_entry.id   AF-A0A542ZTU5-F1
#
_cell.length_a   1.000
_cell.length_b   1.000
_cell.length_c   1.000
_cell.angle_alpha   90.00
_cell.angle_beta   90.00
_cell.angle_gamma   90.00
#
_symmetry.space_group_name_H-M   'P 1'
#
loop_
_entity.id
_entity.type
_entity.pdbx_description
1 polymer ?
#
loop_
_entity_poly.entity_id
_entity_poly.type
_entity_poly.pdbx_seq_one_letter_code
_entity_poly.pdbx_strand_id
1 'polypeptide(L)'
;MRVELFIRGACSLCPAAREVVERVCAELGEPWRETDLSGEFGVTDVAGSGARTSRALTEDELSAAREAWADSVPVVVVDGTPQGIWRVDEQRLAAAIKGPASGRRVLRA
;
A
#
# COMPACT_ATOMS: atom_id res chain seq x y z
N MET A 1 -5.75 4.08 9.43
CA MET A 1 -4.67 4.23 8.44
C MET A 1 -5.23 3.75 7.12
N ARG A 2 -5.27 4.61 6.09
CA ARG A 2 -6.07 4.33 4.88
C ARG A 2 -5.24 3.76 3.74
N VAL A 3 -3.93 4.03 3.75
CA VAL A 3 -3.00 3.65 2.68
C VAL A 3 -2.22 2.41 3.12
N GLU A 4 -2.28 1.36 2.31
CA GLU A 4 -1.53 0.11 2.49
C GLU A 4 -0.81 -0.26 1.20
N LEU A 5 0.48 -0.58 1.29
CA LEU A 5 1.30 -1.05 0.19
C LEU A 5 1.66 -2.53 0.43
N PHE A 6 1.22 -3.38 -0.47
CA PHE A 6 1.58 -4.80 -0.50
C PHE A 6 2.80 -5.00 -1.39
N ILE A 7 3.83 -5.65 -0.82
CA ILE A 7 5.09 -5.94 -1.49
C ILE A 7 5.45 -7.42 -1.37
N ARG A 8 6.53 -7.80 -2.05
CA ARG A 8 7.21 -9.08 -1.88
C ARG A 8 8.71 -8.84 -1.91
N GLY A 9 9.46 -9.43 -0.98
CA GLY A 9 10.91 -9.26 -0.85
C GLY A 9 11.73 -9.41 -2.14
N ALA A 10 11.33 -10.30 -3.07
CA ALA A 10 12.02 -10.51 -4.34
C ALA A 10 11.53 -9.64 -5.53
N CYS A 11 10.64 -8.66 -5.31
CA CYS A 11 10.03 -7.89 -6.40
C CYS A 11 10.82 -6.60 -6.71
N SER A 12 11.35 -6.51 -7.94
CA SER A 12 12.14 -5.37 -8.43
C SER A 12 11.35 -4.05 -8.56
N LEU A 13 10.01 -4.13 -8.63
CA LEU A 13 9.14 -2.96 -8.74
C LEU A 13 8.79 -2.35 -7.38
N CYS A 14 8.98 -3.10 -6.29
CA CYS A 14 8.59 -2.67 -4.95
C CYS A 14 9.40 -1.46 -4.42
N PRO A 15 10.72 -1.34 -4.65
CA PRO A 15 11.47 -0.15 -4.24
C PRO A 15 10.92 1.14 -4.87
N ALA A 16 10.65 1.14 -6.18
CA ALA A 16 10.11 2.31 -6.87
C ALA A 16 8.69 2.66 -6.39
N ALA A 17 7.84 1.65 -6.18
CA ALA A 17 6.49 1.86 -5.62
C ALA A 17 6.56 2.45 -4.22
N ARG A 18 7.45 1.94 -3.37
CA ARG A 18 7.70 2.43 -2.02
C ARG A 18 8.11 3.90 -2.00
N GLU A 19 9.02 4.31 -2.89
CA GLU A 19 9.45 5.71 -3.01
C GLU A 19 8.28 6.64 -3.37
N VAL A 20 7.43 6.23 -4.32
CA VAL A 20 6.25 7.03 -4.70
C VAL A 20 5.26 7.14 -3.54
N VAL A 21 4.94 6.02 -2.88
CA VAL A 21 4.02 6.03 -1.74
C VAL A 21 4.57 6.89 -0.61
N GLU A 22 5.84 6.74 -0.27
CA GLU A 22 6.49 7.54 0.77
C GLU A 22 6.41 9.03 0.47
N ARG A 23 6.77 9.44 -0.75
CA ARG A 23 6.74 10.84 -1.17
C ARG A 23 5.33 11.43 -1.06
N VAL A 24 4.34 10.81 -1.69
CA VAL A 24 2.96 11.31 -1.70
C VAL A 24 2.39 11.36 -0.30
N CYS A 25 2.60 10.32 0.50
CA CYS A 25 2.09 10.26 1.85
C CYS A 25 2.76 11.30 2.77
N ALA A 26 4.07 11.53 2.62
CA ALA A 26 4.77 12.59 3.34
C ALA A 26 4.27 14.00 2.94
N GLU A 27 4.08 14.26 1.65
CA GLU A 27 3.55 15.53 1.16
C GLU A 27 2.13 15.82 1.67
N LEU A 28 1.32 14.77 1.85
CA LEU A 28 -0.06 14.88 2.32
C LEU A 28 -0.22 14.70 3.83
N GLY A 29 0.86 14.38 4.55
CA GLY A 29 0.82 14.05 5.97
C GLY A 29 -0.01 12.81 6.31
N GLU A 30 -0.22 11.89 5.36
CA GLU A 30 -1.00 10.68 5.57
C GLU A 30 -0.06 9.54 6.01
N PRO A 31 -0.28 8.91 7.17
CA PRO A 31 0.49 7.74 7.56
C PRO A 31 0.12 6.55 6.66
N TRP A 32 1.12 5.79 6.21
CA TRP A 32 0.89 4.62 5.34
C TRP A 32 1.63 3.36 5.81
N ARG A 33 1.04 2.20 5.50
CA ARG A 33 1.48 0.90 6.02
C ARG A 33 2.10 0.05 4.93
N GLU A 34 3.20 -0.61 5.23
CA GLU A 34 3.81 -1.61 4.35
C GLU A 34 3.54 -3.02 4.88
N THR A 35 3.12 -3.90 3.97
CA THR A 35 2.79 -5.30 4.26
C THR A 35 3.55 -6.19 3.28
N ASP A 36 4.44 -7.03 3.81
CA ASP A 36 5.21 -7.98 3.01
C ASP A 36 4.48 -9.33 2.91
N LEU A 37 4.30 -9.81 1.68
CA LEU A 37 3.60 -11.06 1.38
C LEU A 37 4.53 -12.27 1.21
N SER A 38 5.85 -12.09 1.29
CA SER A 38 6.84 -13.15 1.08
C SER A 38 6.87 -14.17 2.21
N GLY A 39 6.49 -13.77 3.43
CA GLY A 39 6.57 -14.62 4.62
C GLY A 39 7.98 -14.68 5.23
N GLU A 40 8.98 -14.05 4.62
CA GLU A 40 10.19 -13.67 5.33
C GLU A 40 9.83 -12.48 6.23
N PHE A 41 9.59 -12.76 7.51
CA PHE A 41 9.46 -11.75 8.56
C PHE A 41 10.80 -11.06 8.77
N GLY A 42 11.21 -10.25 7.80
CA GLY A 42 12.39 -9.41 7.87
C GLY A 42 12.01 -8.13 8.59
N VAL A 43 12.12 -8.13 9.92
CA VAL A 43 12.29 -6.87 10.66
C VAL A 43 13.42 -6.10 9.97
N THR A 44 13.09 -4.94 9.42
CA THR A 44 14.11 -3.94 9.18
C THR A 44 13.62 -2.71 9.92
N ASP A 45 13.93 -2.67 11.22
CA ASP A 45 14.09 -1.41 11.95
C ASP A 45 15.20 -0.63 11.24
N VAL A 46 14.84 0.02 10.13
CA VAL A 46 15.38 1.33 9.84
C VAL A 46 14.32 2.29 10.30
N ALA A 47 14.60 3.00 11.39
CA ALA A 47 13.90 4.23 11.69
C ALA A 47 13.95 5.11 10.44
N GLY A 48 12.88 5.08 9.64
CA GLY A 48 12.83 5.68 8.31
C GLY A 48 11.60 6.57 8.21
N SER A 49 11.80 7.87 8.41
CA SER A 49 10.89 8.95 7.97
C SER A 49 9.44 8.89 8.51
N GLY A 50 9.25 8.60 9.81
CA GLY A 50 8.10 9.02 10.64
C GLY A 50 6.66 8.56 10.32
N ALA A 51 6.33 8.18 9.09
CA ALA A 51 4.96 7.91 8.64
C ALA A 51 4.74 6.48 8.12
N ARG A 52 5.82 5.71 7.87
CA ARG A 52 5.74 4.29 7.47
C ARG A 52 5.67 3.40 8.72
N THR A 53 4.73 2.45 8.73
CA THR A 53 4.73 1.34 9.69
C THR A 53 4.70 0.00 8.96
N SER A 54 5.46 -0.98 9.45
CA SER A 54 5.39 -2.36 8.96
C SER A 54 4.30 -3.13 9.70
N ARG A 55 3.57 -4.01 9.00
CA ARG A 55 2.53 -4.84 9.59
C ARG A 55 2.90 -6.32 9.57
N ALA A 56 2.87 -6.95 10.74
CA ALA A 56 2.76 -8.40 10.86
C ALA A 56 1.30 -8.82 10.59
N LEU A 57 1.11 -9.79 9.68
CA LEU A 57 -0.17 -10.46 9.42
C LEU A 57 -0.22 -11.79 10.16
N THR A 58 -1.40 -12.22 10.58
CA THR A 58 -1.60 -13.63 10.97
C THR A 58 -1.49 -14.54 9.74
N GLU A 59 -1.40 -15.86 9.94
CA GLU A 59 -1.35 -16.83 8.84
C GLU A 59 -2.58 -16.74 7.94
N ASP A 60 -3.78 -16.65 8.51
CA ASP A 60 -5.03 -16.49 7.76
C ASP A 60 -5.05 -15.19 6.94
N GLU A 61 -4.62 -14.07 7.55
CA GLU A 61 -4.56 -12.78 6.87
C GLU A 61 -3.53 -12.78 5.73
N LEU A 62 -2.40 -13.43 5.96
CA LEU A 62 -1.36 -13.60 4.95
C LEU A 62 -1.84 -14.47 3.79
N SER A 63 -2.57 -15.56 4.07
CA SER A 63 -3.21 -16.38 3.03
C SER A 63 -4.13 -15.54 2.17
N ALA A 64 -5.10 -14.86 2.80
CA ALA A 64 -6.07 -14.03 2.10
C ALA A 64 -5.40 -12.92 1.26
N ALA A 65 -4.38 -12.26 1.81
CA ALA A 65 -3.65 -11.21 1.11
C ALA A 65 -2.83 -11.76 -0.07
N ARG A 66 -2.25 -12.97 0.06
CA ARG A 66 -1.52 -13.63 -1.02
C ARG A 66 -2.46 -14.07 -2.13
N GLU A 67 -3.60 -14.66 -1.79
CA GLU A 67 -4.64 -15.05 -2.77
C GLU A 67 -5.13 -13.84 -3.57
N ALA A 68 -5.24 -12.68 -2.93
CA ALA A 68 -5.66 -11.45 -3.59
C ALA A 68 -4.55 -10.81 -4.45
N TRP A 69 -3.31 -10.74 -3.95
CA TRP A 69 -2.29 -9.82 -4.49
C TRP A 69 -0.93 -10.42 -4.84
N ALA A 70 -0.64 -11.69 -4.53
CA ALA A 70 0.72 -12.25 -4.68
C ALA A 70 1.27 -12.16 -6.11
N ASP A 71 0.42 -12.28 -7.13
CA ASP A 71 0.79 -12.19 -8.55
C ASP A 71 0.76 -10.77 -9.12
N SER A 72 0.40 -9.79 -8.30
CA SER A 72 0.08 -8.42 -8.72
C SER A 72 0.85 -7.34 -7.95
N VAL A 73 1.77 -7.74 -7.07
CA VAL A 73 2.64 -6.80 -6.34
C VAL A 73 3.58 -6.01 -7.27
N PRO A 74 3.87 -4.73 -6.96
CA PRO A 74 3.37 -3.94 -5.84
C PRO A 74 1.90 -3.53 -6.01
N VAL A 75 1.14 -3.56 -4.92
CA VAL A 75 -0.25 -3.07 -4.88
C VAL A 75 -0.39 -2.01 -3.82
N VAL A 76 -0.80 -0.80 -4.20
CA VAL A 76 -1.20 0.23 -3.23
C VAL A 76 -2.73 0.28 -3.16
N VAL A 77 -3.24 0.24 -1.94
CA VAL A 77 -4.65 0.27 -1.60
C VAL A 77 -4.93 1.52 -0.79
N VAL A 78 -5.99 2.25 -1.14
CA VAL A 78 -6.50 3.40 -0.37
C VAL A 78 -7.96 3.12 -0.03
N ASP A 79 -8.29 3.12 1.26
CA ASP A 79 -9.64 2.82 1.76
C ASP A 79 -10.20 1.48 1.21
N GLY A 80 -9.35 0.45 1.15
CA GLY A 80 -9.71 -0.87 0.62
C GLY A 80 -9.80 -0.96 -0.92
N THR A 81 -9.59 0.15 -1.63
CA THR A 81 -9.62 0.18 -3.10
C THR A 81 -8.20 0.23 -3.69
N PRO A 82 -7.82 -0.72 -4.57
CA PRO A 82 -6.54 -0.67 -5.27
C PRO A 82 -6.42 0.58 -6.14
N GLN A 83 -5.35 1.35 -5.92
CA GLN A 83 -5.03 2.56 -6.69
C GLN A 83 -3.88 2.33 -7.67
N GLY A 84 -3.02 1.35 -7.41
CA GLY A 84 -1.93 0.96 -8.31
C GLY A 84 -1.65 -0.52 -8.15
N ILE A 85 -1.49 -1.21 -9.27
CA ILE A 85 -1.12 -2.62 -9.36
C ILE A 85 0.03 -2.68 -10.37
N TRP A 86 1.12 -3.38 -10.05
CA TRP A 86 2.38 -3.44 -10.84
C TRP A 86 3.14 -2.10 -10.90
N ARG A 87 2.42 -0.99 -11.07
CA ARG A 87 2.93 0.38 -11.10
C ARG A 87 2.09 1.28 -10.21
N VAL A 88 2.76 2.05 -9.37
CA VAL A 88 2.14 3.11 -8.57
C VAL A 88 2.32 4.44 -9.31
N ASP A 89 1.19 5.06 -9.64
CA ASP A 89 1.17 6.41 -10.22
C ASP A 89 0.97 7.45 -9.12
N GLU A 90 1.86 8.44 -9.09
CA GLU A 90 1.91 9.48 -8.06
C GLU A 90 0.61 10.32 -8.06
N GLN A 91 0.14 10.73 -9.24
CA GLN A 91 -1.02 11.61 -9.37
C GLN A 91 -2.30 10.88 -8.97
N ARG A 92 -2.46 9.63 -9.40
CA ARG A 92 -3.62 8.80 -9.03
C ARG A 92 -3.65 8.52 -7.53
N LEU A 93 -2.50 8.18 -6.93
CA LEU A 93 -2.41 7.95 -5.49
C LEU A 93 -2.78 9.21 -4.70
N ALA A 94 -2.21 10.36 -5.06
CA ALA A 94 -2.52 11.64 -4.42
C ALA A 94 -4.00 12.01 -4.55
N ALA A 95 -4.59 11.79 -5.74
CA ALA A 95 -6.01 12.05 -5.97
C ALA A 95 -6.90 11.13 -5.12
N ALA A 96 -6.53 9.87 -4.95
CA ALA A 96 -7.27 8.93 -4.11
C ALA A 96 -7.21 9.30 -2.62
N ILE A 97 -6.05 9.75 -2.13
CA ILE A 97 -5.88 10.18 -0.72
C ILE A 97 -6.65 11.49 -0.45
N LYS A 98 -6.61 12.45 -1.38
CA LYS A 98 -7.34 13.73 -1.27
C LYS A 98 -8.85 13.57 -1.47
N GLY A 99 -9.26 12.57 -2.24
CA GLY A 99 -10.65 12.30 -2.56
C GLY A 99 -11.43 11.73 -1.38
N PRO A 100 -12.76 11.92 -1.32
CA PRO A 100 -13.59 11.17 -0.39
C PRO A 100 -13.48 9.68 -0.73
N ALA A 101 -13.36 8.82 0.30
CA ALA A 101 -13.30 7.36 0.16
C ALA A 101 -14.29 6.90 -0.92
N SER A 102 -13.76 6.43 -2.06
CA SER A 102 -14.51 6.18 -3.29
C SER A 102 -15.36 4.89 -3.22
N GLY A 103 -16.00 4.65 -2.07
CA GLY A 103 -16.88 3.51 -1.81
C GLY A 103 -18.38 3.87 -1.81
N ARG A 104 -18.78 5.11 -2.12
CA ARG A 104 -20.21 5.46 -2.17
C ARG A 104 -20.49 6.58 -3.16
N ARG A 105 -20.38 6.28 -4.45
CA ARG A 105 -21.03 7.12 -5.46
C ARG A 105 -22.53 6.80 -5.39
N VAL A 106 -23.25 7.48 -4.50
CA VAL A 106 -24.72 7.51 -4.57
C VAL A 106 -25.04 8.11 -5.92
N LEU A 107 -25.52 7.29 -6.85
CA LEU A 107 -26.14 7.78 -8.07
C LEU A 107 -27.32 8.65 -7.61
N ARG A 108 -27.17 9.97 -7.68
CA ARG A 108 -28.31 10.88 -7.49
C ARG A 108 -29.13 10.82 -8.78
N ALA A 109 -30.32 10.23 -8.67
CA ALA A 109 -31.40 10.39 -9.63
C ALA A 109 -32.03 11.78 -9.48
#